data_AF-A0A951FIU1-F1
#
_entry.id   AF-A0A951FIU1-F1
#
_cell.length_a   1.000
_cell.length_b   1.000
_cell.length_c   1.000
_cell.angle_alpha   90.00
_cell.angle_beta   90.00
_cell.angle_gamma   90.00
#
_symmetry.space_group_name_H-M   'P 1'
#
loop_
_entity.id
_entity.type
_entity.pdbx_description
1 polymer ?
#
loop_
_entity_poly.entity_id
_entity_poly.type
_entity_poly.pdbx_seq_one_letter_code
_entity_poly.pdbx_strand_id
1 'polypeptide(L)'
;GSALAQLNHVNQIGQVHPEVVYRGLLQLAGQLQILLPVGQSLDLPAYDHDDLAGCFNLLIQQIEALLRAVPTPPPGPILTIDLEHAQSPAGYPVLRTKATLDERLLAADYALYLVVAVGDESSDRLPFLSKHLPGTVTVAAFDQIDRHIERAYGLRLSAEQRPVEASLAQAVYFQLEHSGTAWDGIRAERSLAIQIPRAVWQDFKQLEVTLIAIHRAQQPGNHAR
;
A
#
# COMPACT_ATOMS: atom_id res chain seq x y z
N GLY A 1 5.46 17.31 -3.69
CA GLY A 1 4.07 17.65 -4.05
C GLY A 1 3.99 18.91 -4.89
N SER A 2 4.34 20.07 -4.33
CA SER A 2 4.14 21.39 -4.96
C SER A 2 4.85 21.59 -6.31
N ALA A 3 6.13 21.17 -6.43
CA ALA A 3 6.91 21.39 -7.66
C ALA A 3 6.35 20.66 -8.90
N LEU A 4 5.82 19.45 -8.72
CA LEU A 4 5.24 18.63 -9.79
C LEU A 4 3.94 19.24 -10.34
N ALA A 5 3.08 19.73 -9.45
CA ALA A 5 1.86 20.43 -9.85
C ALA A 5 2.18 21.71 -10.64
N GLN A 6 3.21 22.45 -10.22
CA GLN A 6 3.66 23.67 -10.89
C GLN A 6 4.26 23.39 -12.28
N LEU A 7 5.12 22.38 -12.41
CA LEU A 7 5.70 21.98 -13.70
C LEU A 7 4.62 21.47 -14.68
N ASN A 8 3.65 20.69 -14.20
CA ASN A 8 2.51 20.24 -15.02
C ASN A 8 1.68 21.42 -15.54
N HIS A 9 1.41 22.41 -14.69
CA HIS A 9 0.66 23.60 -15.09
C HIS A 9 1.41 24.43 -16.15
N VAL A 10 2.72 24.63 -15.95
CA VAL A 10 3.60 25.35 -16.88
C VAL A 10 3.67 24.63 -18.24
N ASN A 11 3.74 23.29 -18.23
CA ASN A 11 3.70 22.46 -19.44
C ASN A 11 2.37 22.58 -20.20
N GLN A 12 1.23 22.72 -19.49
CA GLN A 12 -0.09 22.88 -20.11
C GLN A 12 -0.29 24.25 -20.79
N ILE A 13 0.35 25.30 -20.27
CA ILE A 13 0.21 26.67 -20.81
C ILE A 13 1.10 26.87 -22.05
N GLY A 14 2.30 26.28 -22.07
CA GLY A 14 3.20 26.26 -23.23
C GLY A 14 3.90 27.59 -23.59
N GLN A 15 3.34 28.75 -23.25
CA GLN A 15 3.94 30.08 -23.46
C GLN A 15 4.47 30.68 -22.16
N VAL A 16 5.66 30.26 -21.76
CA VAL A 16 6.27 30.62 -20.47
C VAL A 16 7.76 30.85 -20.67
N HIS A 17 8.28 31.88 -20.00
CA HIS A 17 9.70 32.21 -20.07
C HIS A 17 10.55 31.03 -19.53
N PRO A 18 11.68 30.65 -20.16
CA PRO A 18 12.45 29.46 -19.77
C PRO A 18 12.92 29.49 -18.30
N GLU A 19 13.25 30.67 -17.77
CA GLU A 19 13.61 30.86 -16.36
C GLU A 19 12.52 30.35 -15.39
N VAL A 20 11.24 30.45 -15.76
CA VAL A 20 10.12 29.98 -14.91
C VAL A 20 10.19 28.46 -14.76
N VAL A 21 10.45 27.74 -15.86
CA VAL A 21 10.64 26.28 -15.84
C VAL A 21 11.90 25.94 -15.04
N TYR A 22 13.00 26.64 -15.31
CA TYR A 22 14.29 26.42 -14.65
C TYR A 22 14.20 26.56 -13.13
N ARG A 23 13.50 27.59 -12.65
CA ARG A 23 13.26 27.82 -11.22
C ARG A 23 12.45 26.69 -10.58
N GLY A 24 11.44 26.16 -11.28
CA GLY A 24 10.69 24.99 -10.83
C GLY A 24 11.56 23.74 -10.69
N LEU A 25 12.47 23.53 -11.64
CA LEU A 25 13.45 22.44 -11.59
C LEU A 25 14.48 22.62 -10.48
N LEU A 26 14.99 23.83 -10.26
CA LEU A 26 15.88 24.15 -9.13
C LEU A 26 15.22 23.86 -7.78
N GLN A 27 13.96 24.25 -7.63
CA GLN A 27 13.19 23.99 -6.41
C GLN A 27 13.03 22.48 -6.16
N LEU A 28 12.74 21.70 -7.22
CA LEU A 28 12.70 20.24 -7.14
C LEU A 28 14.08 19.66 -6.74
N ALA A 29 15.15 20.10 -7.39
CA ALA A 29 16.49 19.63 -7.11
C ALA A 29 16.90 19.92 -5.66
N GLY A 30 16.64 21.12 -5.15
CA GLY A 30 16.90 21.49 -3.75
C GLY A 30 16.10 20.64 -2.74
N GLN A 31 14.86 20.28 -3.06
CA GLN A 31 14.07 19.35 -2.23
C GLN A 31 14.65 17.93 -2.23
N LEU A 32 15.16 17.47 -3.38
CA LEU A 32 15.77 16.15 -3.51
C LEU A 32 17.12 16.04 -2.80
N GLN A 33 17.88 17.14 -2.67
CA GLN A 33 19.15 17.14 -1.95
C GLN A 33 19.03 16.75 -0.47
N ILE A 34 17.84 16.91 0.14
CA ILE A 34 17.56 16.46 1.53
C ILE A 34 17.75 14.94 1.68
N LEU A 35 17.63 14.18 0.58
CA LEU A 35 17.79 12.73 0.56
C LEU A 35 19.26 12.29 0.51
N LEU A 36 20.19 13.22 0.33
CA LEU A 36 21.62 12.93 0.35
C LEU A 36 22.09 12.63 1.79
N PRO A 37 23.15 11.81 1.95
CA PRO A 37 23.82 11.61 3.23
C PRO A 37 24.23 12.95 3.87
N VAL A 38 24.16 12.98 5.21
CA VAL A 38 24.55 14.16 6.00
C VAL A 38 25.95 14.63 5.62
N GLY A 39 26.07 15.90 5.22
CA GLY A 39 27.33 16.53 4.81
C GLY A 39 27.61 16.50 3.31
N GLN A 40 26.75 15.87 2.50
CA GLN A 40 26.82 15.92 1.04
C GLN A 40 25.83 16.95 0.49
N SER A 41 26.31 17.89 -0.32
CA SER A 41 25.49 18.89 -1.03
C SER A 41 25.96 18.94 -2.48
N LEU A 42 25.03 19.17 -3.41
CA LEU A 42 25.33 19.38 -4.81
C LEU A 42 25.16 20.85 -5.14
N ASP A 43 26.17 21.44 -5.76
CA ASP A 43 26.04 22.77 -6.37
C ASP A 43 25.17 22.65 -7.62
N LEU A 44 24.02 23.31 -7.57
CA LEU A 44 23.08 23.35 -8.68
C LEU A 44 23.59 24.33 -9.75
N PRO A 45 23.47 23.99 -11.05
CA PRO A 45 23.92 24.86 -12.13
C PRO A 45 23.16 26.19 -12.14
N ALA A 46 23.86 27.27 -12.49
CA ALA A 46 23.27 28.59 -12.69
C ALA A 46 22.45 28.64 -14.00
N TYR A 47 21.40 29.46 -14.02
CA TYR A 47 20.64 29.73 -15.24
C TYR A 47 21.49 30.53 -16.23
N ASP A 48 21.59 30.04 -17.46
CA ASP A 48 22.25 30.73 -18.57
C ASP A 48 21.23 30.91 -19.70
N HIS A 49 20.86 32.16 -19.98
CA HIS A 49 19.88 32.50 -21.02
C HIS A 49 20.49 32.35 -22.43
N ASP A 50 21.80 32.48 -22.54
CA ASP A 50 22.52 32.38 -23.81
C ASP A 50 22.86 30.92 -24.15
N ASP A 51 22.91 30.03 -23.14
CA ASP A 51 23.02 28.58 -23.28
C ASP A 51 21.94 27.80 -22.50
N LEU A 52 20.69 27.91 -22.96
CA LEU A 52 19.57 27.17 -22.38
C LEU A 52 19.77 25.65 -22.45
N ALA A 53 20.36 25.13 -23.53
CA ALA A 53 20.54 23.69 -23.69
C ALA A 53 21.55 23.14 -22.67
N GLY A 54 22.67 23.83 -22.48
CA GLY A 54 23.71 23.43 -21.53
C GLY A 54 23.19 23.46 -20.09
N CYS A 55 22.64 24.59 -19.63
CA CYS A 55 22.22 24.73 -18.24
C CYS A 55 21.06 23.77 -17.88
N PHE A 56 20.06 23.58 -18.75
CA PHE A 56 18.97 22.63 -18.49
C PHE A 56 19.46 21.18 -18.45
N ASN A 57 20.29 20.76 -19.40
CA ASN A 57 20.77 19.38 -19.43
C ASN A 57 21.58 19.04 -18.18
N LEU A 58 22.45 19.95 -17.72
CA LEU A 58 23.21 19.77 -16.48
C LEU A 58 22.28 19.63 -15.27
N LEU A 59 21.26 20.48 -15.15
CA LEU A 59 20.31 20.42 -14.05
C LEU A 59 19.50 19.12 -14.06
N ILE A 60 19.01 18.71 -15.24
CA ILE A 60 18.24 17.47 -15.41
C ILE A 60 19.10 16.26 -15.04
N GLN A 61 20.35 16.20 -15.50
CA GLN A 61 21.27 15.11 -15.14
C GLN A 61 21.51 15.02 -13.63
N GLN A 62 21.65 16.16 -12.93
CA GLN A 62 21.76 16.18 -11.47
C GLN A 62 20.48 15.72 -10.78
N ILE A 63 19.30 16.15 -11.24
CA ILE A 63 18.00 15.69 -10.72
C ILE A 63 17.86 14.18 -10.89
N GLU A 64 18.18 13.65 -12.07
CA GLU A 64 18.15 12.20 -12.30
C GLU A 64 19.15 11.44 -11.41
N ALA A 65 20.35 11.99 -11.21
CA ALA A 65 21.34 11.41 -10.31
C ALA A 65 20.83 11.38 -8.86
N LEU A 66 20.22 12.47 -8.39
CA LEU A 66 19.57 12.55 -7.08
C LEU A 66 18.44 11.51 -6.93
N LEU A 67 17.60 11.36 -7.95
CA LEU A 67 16.53 10.36 -7.95
C LEU A 67 17.06 8.92 -7.95
N ARG A 68 18.16 8.65 -8.66
CA ARG A 68 18.85 7.34 -8.66
C ARG A 68 19.60 7.06 -7.36
N ALA A 69 20.11 8.10 -6.70
CA ALA A 69 20.88 7.99 -5.46
C ALA A 69 20.03 7.65 -4.24
N VAL A 70 18.70 7.75 -4.32
CA VAL A 70 17.79 7.24 -3.28
C VAL A 70 17.85 5.71 -3.33
N PRO A 71 18.57 5.01 -2.41
CA PRO A 71 18.94 3.60 -2.55
C PRO A 71 17.74 2.65 -2.41
N THR A 72 16.57 3.20 -2.12
CA THR A 72 15.32 2.49 -1.99
C THR A 72 14.27 3.52 -2.36
N PRO A 73 13.33 3.28 -3.29
CA PRO A 73 12.12 4.08 -3.26
C PRO A 73 11.65 4.06 -1.80
N PRO A 74 11.32 5.21 -1.18
CA PRO A 74 10.73 5.17 0.16
C PRO A 74 9.62 4.11 0.11
N PRO A 75 9.43 3.28 1.16
CA PRO A 75 8.31 2.35 1.18
C PRO A 75 7.10 3.17 0.74
N GLY A 76 6.58 2.83 -0.44
CA GLY A 76 5.42 3.49 -0.99
C GLY A 76 4.32 3.37 0.05
N PRO A 77 3.38 4.31 0.06
CA PRO A 77 2.45 4.43 1.15
C PRO A 77 1.79 3.07 1.40
N ILE A 78 1.86 2.58 2.63
CA ILE A 78 1.02 1.47 3.07
C ILE A 78 -0.41 2.00 2.96
N LEU A 79 -1.18 1.40 2.06
CA LEU A 79 -2.53 1.87 1.79
C LEU A 79 -3.46 1.13 2.73
N THR A 80 -3.99 1.84 3.73
CA THR A 80 -5.05 1.31 4.59
C THR A 80 -6.37 1.35 3.84
N ILE A 81 -7.06 0.21 3.83
CA ILE A 81 -8.38 0.06 3.24
C ILE A 81 -9.40 0.00 4.37
N ASP A 82 -10.30 0.98 4.38
CA ASP A 82 -11.32 1.07 5.41
C ASP A 82 -12.33 -0.08 5.30
N LEU A 83 -12.52 -0.75 6.44
CA LEU A 83 -13.55 -1.77 6.63
C LEU A 83 -14.71 -1.20 7.45
N GLU A 84 -15.90 -1.72 7.20
CA GLU A 84 -17.10 -1.47 8.01
C GLU A 84 -17.78 -2.79 8.39
N HIS A 85 -18.44 -2.79 9.54
CA HIS A 85 -19.31 -3.89 9.94
C HIS A 85 -20.57 -3.89 9.07
N ALA A 86 -20.90 -5.06 8.55
CA ALA A 86 -22.09 -5.26 7.73
C ALA A 86 -22.69 -6.65 8.00
N GLN A 87 -23.86 -6.88 7.41
CA GLN A 87 -24.43 -8.21 7.27
C GLN A 87 -24.31 -8.62 5.80
N SER A 88 -23.88 -9.86 5.55
CA SER A 88 -23.93 -10.45 4.23
C SER A 88 -25.39 -10.66 3.76
N PRO A 89 -25.65 -10.95 2.47
CA PRO A 89 -27.00 -11.22 1.98
C PRO A 89 -27.75 -12.31 2.77
N ALA A 90 -27.06 -13.37 3.23
CA ALA A 90 -27.65 -14.42 4.08
C ALA A 90 -27.67 -14.07 5.59
N GLY A 91 -27.24 -12.86 5.98
CA GLY A 91 -27.33 -12.35 7.34
C GLY A 91 -26.13 -12.69 8.25
N TYR A 92 -25.02 -13.17 7.70
CA TYR A 92 -23.81 -13.40 8.50
C TYR A 92 -23.13 -12.08 8.84
N PRO A 93 -22.62 -11.90 10.08
CA PRO A 93 -21.83 -10.73 10.43
C PRO A 93 -20.48 -10.78 9.70
N VAL A 94 -20.17 -9.71 8.98
CA VAL A 94 -18.95 -9.58 8.18
C VAL A 94 -18.34 -8.19 8.35
N LEU A 95 -17.04 -8.09 8.08
CA LEU A 95 -16.38 -6.83 7.77
C LEU A 95 -16.29 -6.71 6.26
N ARG A 96 -16.67 -5.58 5.68
CA ARG A 96 -16.54 -5.34 4.24
C ARG A 96 -15.81 -4.04 3.94
N THR A 97 -15.24 -3.92 2.75
CA THR A 97 -14.70 -2.66 2.24
C THR A 97 -15.78 -1.59 2.15
N LYS A 98 -15.55 -0.40 2.73
CA LYS A 98 -16.52 0.73 2.71
C LYS A 98 -16.83 1.24 1.30
N ALA A 99 -15.86 1.13 0.40
CA ALA A 99 -15.95 1.56 -0.98
C ALA A 99 -15.47 0.45 -1.91
N THR A 100 -15.85 0.55 -3.18
CA THR A 100 -15.31 -0.28 -4.24
C THR A 100 -13.78 -0.13 -4.30
N LEU A 101 -13.07 -1.24 -4.33
CA LEU A 101 -11.61 -1.29 -4.39
C LEU A 101 -11.12 -0.73 -5.72
N ASP A 102 -10.00 0.02 -5.70
CA ASP A 102 -9.28 0.39 -6.91
C ASP A 102 -8.71 -0.89 -7.56
N GLU A 103 -8.89 -1.03 -8.88
CA GLU A 103 -8.38 -2.17 -9.66
C GLU A 103 -6.86 -2.31 -9.53
N ARG A 104 -6.15 -1.20 -9.33
CA ARG A 104 -4.69 -1.20 -9.10
C ARG A 104 -4.30 -1.98 -7.85
N LEU A 105 -5.12 -1.96 -6.80
CA LEU A 105 -4.88 -2.71 -5.56
C LEU A 105 -5.04 -4.23 -5.74
N LEU A 106 -5.78 -4.62 -6.79
CA LEU A 106 -6.08 -6.00 -7.14
C LEU A 106 -5.12 -6.54 -8.21
N ALA A 107 -4.23 -5.69 -8.73
CA ALA A 107 -3.18 -6.07 -9.66
C ALA A 107 -2.09 -6.90 -8.98
N ALA A 108 -1.26 -7.57 -9.79
CA ALA A 108 -0.18 -8.42 -9.30
C ALA A 108 0.89 -7.65 -8.51
N ASP A 109 1.02 -6.34 -8.74
CA ASP A 109 2.05 -5.50 -8.12
C ASP A 109 1.76 -5.17 -6.65
N TYR A 110 0.55 -5.44 -6.16
CA TYR A 110 0.18 -5.27 -4.77
C TYR A 110 0.02 -6.62 -4.06
N ALA A 111 0.28 -6.61 -2.76
CA ALA A 111 -0.04 -7.67 -1.84
C ALA A 111 -0.99 -7.11 -0.78
N LEU A 112 -2.14 -7.76 -0.61
CA LEU A 112 -3.10 -7.42 0.43
C LEU A 112 -2.80 -8.20 1.71
N TYR A 113 -2.88 -7.52 2.85
CA TYR A 113 -2.71 -8.11 4.17
C TYR A 113 -3.91 -7.83 5.05
N LEU A 114 -4.41 -8.88 5.68
CA LEU A 114 -5.27 -8.75 6.84
C LEU A 114 -4.39 -8.56 8.08
N VAL A 115 -4.55 -7.42 8.73
CA VAL A 115 -3.90 -7.09 10.01
C VAL A 115 -4.93 -7.26 11.11
N VAL A 116 -4.61 -8.09 12.09
CA VAL A 116 -5.45 -8.29 13.27
C VAL A 116 -4.64 -7.87 14.48
N ALA A 117 -5.04 -6.74 15.07
CA ALA A 117 -4.42 -6.16 16.26
C ALA A 117 -5.26 -6.44 17.51
N VAL A 118 -4.59 -6.58 18.64
CA VAL A 118 -5.22 -6.76 19.95
C VAL A 118 -4.88 -5.55 20.81
N GLY A 119 -5.89 -4.85 21.31
CA GLY A 119 -5.71 -3.63 22.12
C GLY A 119 -5.28 -3.85 23.58
N ASP A 120 -5.22 -5.10 24.03
CA ASP A 120 -4.82 -5.49 25.38
C ASP A 120 -3.43 -6.15 25.33
N GLU A 121 -2.55 -5.82 26.28
CA GLU A 121 -1.13 -6.22 26.34
C GLU A 121 -0.90 -7.72 26.60
N SER A 122 -1.95 -8.55 26.49
CA SER A 122 -1.86 -9.99 26.68
C SER A 122 -1.11 -10.66 25.52
N SER A 123 0.22 -10.74 25.63
CA SER A 123 1.13 -11.39 24.67
C SER A 123 0.74 -12.84 24.33
N ASP A 124 0.05 -13.52 25.25
CA ASP A 124 -0.33 -14.93 25.11
C ASP A 124 -1.44 -15.18 24.07
N ARG A 125 -2.09 -14.12 23.56
CA ARG A 125 -3.22 -14.23 22.64
C ARG A 125 -2.83 -14.18 21.16
N LEU A 126 -1.72 -13.52 20.82
CA LEU A 126 -1.22 -13.44 19.44
C LEU A 126 -0.88 -14.83 18.86
N PRO A 127 -0.23 -15.75 19.61
CA PRO A 127 0.03 -17.11 19.11
C PRO A 127 -1.25 -17.88 18.77
N PHE A 128 -2.34 -17.66 19.52
CA PHE A 128 -3.64 -18.26 19.21
C PHE A 128 -4.19 -17.73 17.89
N LEU A 129 -4.21 -16.40 17.71
CA LEU A 129 -4.68 -15.78 16.47
C LEU A 129 -3.87 -16.23 15.26
N SER A 130 -2.54 -16.21 15.37
CA SER A 130 -1.60 -16.67 14.35
C SER A 130 -1.89 -18.10 13.89
N LYS A 131 -2.17 -19.00 14.84
CA LYS A 131 -2.41 -20.42 14.56
C LYS A 131 -3.82 -20.72 14.04
N HIS A 132 -4.84 -20.04 14.55
CA HIS A 132 -6.24 -20.44 14.35
C HIS A 132 -6.97 -19.61 13.29
N LEU A 133 -6.62 -18.33 13.08
CA LEU A 133 -7.30 -17.51 12.09
C LEU A 133 -7.18 -18.04 10.65
N PRO A 134 -6.01 -18.53 10.17
CA PRO A 134 -5.89 -18.93 8.78
C PRO A 134 -6.82 -20.05 8.32
N GLY A 135 -7.21 -20.93 9.24
CA GLY A 135 -8.13 -22.04 8.97
C GLY A 135 -9.61 -21.72 9.22
N THR A 136 -9.94 -20.54 9.73
CA THR A 136 -11.29 -20.23 10.22
C THR A 136 -11.90 -18.97 9.63
N VAL A 137 -11.07 -18.04 9.15
CA VAL A 137 -11.53 -16.84 8.46
C VAL A 137 -11.91 -17.17 7.02
N THR A 138 -13.04 -16.62 6.57
CA THR A 138 -13.46 -16.69 5.18
C THR A 138 -13.34 -15.31 4.55
N VAL A 139 -12.57 -15.20 3.48
CA VAL A 139 -12.48 -13.97 2.67
C VAL A 139 -13.05 -14.24 1.27
N ALA A 140 -13.88 -13.34 0.77
CA ALA A 140 -14.49 -13.42 -0.57
C ALA A 140 -15.01 -12.06 -1.00
N ALA A 141 -15.57 -11.97 -2.21
CA ALA A 141 -16.35 -10.81 -2.62
C ALA A 141 -17.62 -10.68 -1.77
N PHE A 142 -18.10 -9.47 -1.53
CA PHE A 142 -19.19 -9.22 -0.57
C PHE A 142 -20.48 -9.95 -0.96
N ASP A 143 -20.87 -9.94 -2.23
CA ASP A 143 -22.12 -10.59 -2.68
C ASP A 143 -21.98 -12.13 -2.78
N GLN A 144 -20.76 -12.63 -2.68
CA GLN A 144 -20.42 -14.05 -2.83
C GLN A 144 -20.05 -14.70 -1.50
N ILE A 145 -19.90 -13.96 -0.41
CA ILE A 145 -19.28 -14.51 0.80
C ILE A 145 -20.08 -15.67 1.42
N ASP A 146 -21.40 -15.65 1.32
CA ASP A 146 -22.28 -16.65 1.91
C ASP A 146 -21.98 -18.07 1.41
N ARG A 147 -21.86 -18.24 0.09
CA ARG A 147 -21.51 -19.54 -0.52
C ARG A 147 -20.13 -20.04 -0.13
N HIS A 148 -19.21 -19.14 0.24
CA HIS A 148 -17.86 -19.49 0.68
C HIS A 148 -17.85 -19.88 2.17
N ILE A 149 -18.66 -19.22 3.00
CA ILE A 149 -18.89 -19.57 4.41
C ILE A 149 -19.50 -20.97 4.50
N GLU A 150 -20.61 -21.21 3.79
CA GLU A 150 -21.38 -22.46 3.88
C GLU A 150 -20.57 -23.70 3.48
N ARG A 151 -19.63 -23.53 2.55
CA ARG A 151 -18.83 -24.64 2.02
C ARG A 151 -17.43 -24.71 2.65
N ALA A 152 -17.06 -23.77 3.52
CA ALA A 152 -15.72 -23.64 4.08
C ALA A 152 -14.60 -23.57 3.00
N TYR A 153 -14.91 -22.94 1.86
CA TYR A 153 -14.00 -22.78 0.70
C TYR A 153 -13.78 -21.30 0.34
N GLY A 154 -13.68 -20.42 1.34
CA GLY A 154 -13.24 -19.04 1.12
C GLY A 154 -11.78 -18.94 0.69
N LEU A 155 -11.38 -17.73 0.30
CA LEU A 155 -9.98 -17.39 0.16
C LEU A 155 -9.30 -17.59 1.52
N ARG A 156 -8.27 -18.43 1.54
CA ARG A 156 -7.53 -18.74 2.76
C ARG A 156 -6.52 -17.65 3.02
N LEU A 157 -6.25 -17.42 4.30
CA LEU A 157 -5.14 -16.60 4.72
C LEU A 157 -3.85 -17.44 4.63
N SER A 158 -2.75 -16.81 4.24
CA SER A 158 -1.43 -17.44 4.34
C SER A 158 -1.07 -17.72 5.80
N ALA A 159 0.01 -18.48 6.03
CA ALA A 159 0.70 -18.44 7.32
C ALA A 159 1.07 -16.99 7.69
N GLU A 160 1.23 -16.72 8.99
CA GLU A 160 1.58 -15.38 9.46
C GLU A 160 2.85 -14.86 8.77
N GLN A 161 2.73 -13.71 8.12
CA GLN A 161 3.81 -13.04 7.39
C GLN A 161 3.80 -11.56 7.75
N ARG A 162 4.67 -11.19 8.69
CA ARG A 162 4.81 -9.81 9.14
C ARG A 162 5.65 -8.99 8.14
N PRO A 163 5.06 -8.02 7.42
CA PRO A 163 5.81 -7.13 6.54
C PRO A 163 6.72 -6.22 7.37
N VAL A 164 7.94 -5.98 6.90
CA VAL A 164 8.93 -5.14 7.59
C VAL A 164 8.46 -3.69 7.66
N GLU A 165 7.72 -3.25 6.63
CA GLU A 165 7.30 -1.86 6.44
C GLU A 165 6.13 -1.47 7.34
N ALA A 166 5.27 -2.42 7.72
CA ALA A 166 3.99 -2.16 8.40
C ALA A 166 3.88 -2.81 9.80
N SER A 167 5.00 -3.23 10.39
CA SER A 167 5.04 -4.02 11.62
C SER A 167 4.59 -3.25 12.88
N LEU A 168 3.44 -3.64 13.45
CA LEU A 168 2.91 -3.19 14.73
C LEU A 168 3.22 -4.23 15.82
N ALA A 169 3.50 -3.77 17.04
CA ALA A 169 3.97 -4.62 18.15
C ALA A 169 2.93 -5.68 18.61
N GLN A 170 1.64 -5.43 18.43
CA GLN A 170 0.54 -6.29 18.92
C GLN A 170 -0.41 -6.71 17.81
N ALA A 171 0.14 -7.04 16.63
CA ALA A 171 -0.64 -7.49 15.50
C ALA A 171 -0.06 -8.74 14.85
N VAL A 172 -0.95 -9.57 14.34
CA VAL A 172 -0.65 -10.66 13.40
C VAL A 172 -1.04 -10.21 12.00
N TYR A 173 -0.26 -10.68 11.02
CA TYR A 173 -0.37 -10.28 9.63
C TYR A 173 -0.56 -11.51 8.78
N PHE A 174 -1.59 -11.50 7.95
CA PHE A 174 -1.83 -12.58 7.01
C PHE A 174 -1.96 -12.03 5.61
N GLN A 175 -1.11 -12.51 4.70
CA GLN A 175 -1.25 -12.18 3.30
C GLN A 175 -2.47 -12.91 2.74
N LEU A 176 -3.26 -12.21 1.93
CA LEU A 176 -4.33 -12.82 1.17
C LEU A 176 -3.72 -13.52 -0.04
N GLU A 177 -4.17 -14.75 -0.31
CA GLU A 177 -3.76 -15.45 -1.53
C GLU A 177 -4.39 -14.77 -2.76
N HIS A 178 -3.60 -14.43 -3.78
CA HIS A 178 -4.13 -13.83 -5.01
C HIS A 178 -4.47 -14.91 -6.06
N SER A 179 -5.15 -15.97 -5.65
CA SER A 179 -5.49 -17.09 -6.54
C SER A 179 -6.80 -17.78 -6.15
N GLY A 180 -7.36 -18.55 -7.09
CA GLY A 180 -8.59 -19.30 -6.91
C GLY A 180 -9.87 -18.49 -7.14
N THR A 181 -11.00 -19.20 -7.13
CA THR A 181 -12.32 -18.67 -7.52
C THR A 181 -12.83 -17.53 -6.62
N ALA A 182 -12.49 -17.56 -5.33
CA ALA A 182 -12.82 -16.49 -4.40
C ALA A 182 -12.09 -15.18 -4.75
N TRP A 183 -10.82 -15.26 -5.14
CA TRP A 183 -10.05 -14.10 -5.60
C TRP A 183 -10.56 -13.55 -6.93
N ASP A 184 -10.94 -14.43 -7.86
CA ASP A 184 -11.55 -14.01 -9.12
C ASP A 184 -12.86 -13.24 -8.89
N GLY A 185 -13.66 -13.69 -7.92
CA GLY A 185 -14.85 -12.96 -7.46
C GLY A 185 -14.52 -11.56 -6.94
N ILE A 186 -13.52 -11.45 -6.06
CA ILE A 186 -13.06 -10.16 -5.50
C ILE A 186 -12.62 -9.21 -6.60
N ARG A 187 -11.87 -9.72 -7.60
CA ARG A 187 -11.43 -8.93 -8.76
C ARG A 187 -12.59 -8.45 -9.62
N ALA A 188 -13.56 -9.33 -9.90
CA ALA A 188 -14.70 -9.00 -10.74
C ALA A 188 -15.65 -7.98 -10.07
N GLU A 189 -15.95 -8.16 -8.78
CA GLU A 189 -16.87 -7.27 -8.04
C GLU A 189 -16.18 -6.05 -7.45
N ARG A 190 -14.83 -6.05 -7.41
CA ARG A 190 -14.02 -5.02 -6.77
C ARG A 190 -14.48 -4.74 -5.33
N SER A 191 -14.89 -5.79 -4.64
CA SER A 191 -15.38 -5.75 -3.26
C SER A 191 -14.73 -6.88 -2.48
N LEU A 192 -14.54 -6.67 -1.17
CA LEU A 192 -14.00 -7.69 -0.29
C LEU A 192 -14.76 -7.68 1.03
N ALA A 193 -15.10 -8.89 1.48
CA ALA A 193 -15.70 -9.15 2.76
C ALA A 193 -14.92 -10.24 3.51
N ILE A 194 -14.94 -10.12 4.83
CA ILE A 194 -14.19 -10.95 5.77
C ILE A 194 -15.18 -11.42 6.83
N GLN A 195 -15.38 -12.73 6.90
CA GLN A 195 -16.14 -13.36 7.97
C GLN A 195 -15.15 -13.96 8.98
N ILE A 196 -15.18 -13.42 10.19
CA ILE A 196 -14.45 -13.94 11.34
C ILE A 196 -15.47 -14.67 12.24
N PRO A 197 -15.22 -15.94 12.63
CA PRO A 197 -16.15 -16.69 13.48
C PRO A 197 -16.48 -15.97 14.78
N ARG A 198 -17.74 -16.08 15.20
CA ARG A 198 -18.23 -15.44 16.43
C ARG A 198 -17.43 -15.82 17.69
N ALA A 199 -16.91 -17.04 17.77
CA ALA A 199 -16.07 -17.48 18.88
C ALA A 199 -14.83 -16.58 19.05
N VAL A 200 -14.20 -16.17 17.94
CA VAL A 200 -13.05 -15.26 17.97
C VAL A 200 -13.48 -13.87 18.46
N TRP A 201 -14.61 -13.34 18.02
CA TRP A 201 -15.10 -12.04 18.53
C TRP A 201 -15.46 -12.08 20.03
N GLN A 202 -15.88 -13.23 20.55
CA GLN A 202 -16.24 -13.39 21.95
C GLN A 202 -15.00 -13.49 22.86
N ASP A 203 -13.96 -14.16 22.38
CA ASP A 203 -12.72 -14.35 23.13
C ASP A 203 -11.86 -13.06 23.17
N PHE A 204 -12.08 -12.13 22.22
CA PHE A 204 -11.29 -10.92 22.03
C PHE A 204 -12.14 -9.64 22.12
N LYS A 205 -12.14 -9.00 23.30
CA LYS A 205 -12.95 -7.79 23.57
C LYS A 205 -12.49 -6.51 22.84
N GLN A 206 -11.24 -6.47 22.35
CA GLN A 206 -10.63 -5.33 21.66
C GLN A 206 -9.84 -5.85 20.44
N LEU A 207 -10.54 -6.53 19.53
CA LEU A 207 -9.97 -6.97 18.27
C LEU A 207 -10.14 -5.86 17.23
N GLU A 208 -9.03 -5.33 16.72
CA GLU A 208 -9.04 -4.41 15.59
C GLU A 208 -8.62 -5.17 14.33
N VAL A 209 -9.41 -5.01 13.27
CA VAL A 209 -9.18 -5.71 12.00
C VAL A 209 -9.08 -4.67 10.90
N THR A 210 -7.94 -4.66 10.22
CA THR A 210 -7.61 -3.69 9.19
C THR A 210 -7.11 -4.41 7.96
N LEU A 211 -7.49 -3.92 6.78
CA LEU A 211 -6.95 -4.40 5.51
C LEU A 211 -5.91 -3.37 5.02
N ILE A 212 -4.71 -3.83 4.67
CA ILE A 212 -3.68 -2.97 4.10
C ILE A 212 -3.21 -3.52 2.75
N ALA A 213 -2.75 -2.63 1.87
CA ALA A 213 -2.09 -2.98 0.63
C ALA A 213 -0.65 -2.46 0.63
N ILE A 214 0.28 -3.33 0.25
CA ILE A 214 1.71 -3.03 0.13
C ILE A 214 2.14 -3.35 -1.28
N HIS A 215 2.91 -2.47 -1.91
CA HIS A 215 3.45 -2.72 -3.24
C HIS A 215 4.58 -3.76 -3.15
N ARG A 216 4.55 -4.82 -3.96
CA ARG A 216 5.45 -5.98 -3.86
C ARG A 216 6.93 -5.63 -4.04
N ALA A 217 7.26 -4.59 -4.80
CA ALA A 217 8.64 -4.12 -4.92
C ALA A 217 9.26 -3.63 -3.59
N GLN A 218 8.45 -3.49 -2.54
CA GLN A 218 8.90 -3.09 -1.21
C GLN A 218 9.13 -4.27 -0.27
N GLN A 219 8.70 -5.48 -0.63
CA GLN A 219 8.87 -6.63 0.25
C GLN A 219 10.24 -7.29 0.01
N PRO A 220 11.15 -7.29 0.99
CA PRO A 220 12.40 -8.03 0.88
C PRO A 220 12.09 -9.53 0.99
N GLY A 221 11.85 -10.21 -0.14
CA GLY A 221 11.66 -11.65 -0.12
C GLY A 221 11.04 -12.33 -1.35
N ASN A 222 10.48 -11.59 -2.33
CA ASN A 222 9.79 -12.24 -3.45
C ASN A 222 10.53 -12.19 -4.80
N HIS A 223 11.86 -12.20 -4.75
CA HIS A 223 12.70 -12.59 -5.89
C HIS A 223 13.17 -14.04 -5.72
N ALA A 224 12.28 -15.01 -5.96
CA ALA A 224 12.57 -16.34 -6.52
C ALA A 224 11.41 -17.31 -6.25
N ARG A 225 10.54 -17.51 -7.25
CA ARG A 225 10.35 -18.79 -7.95
C ARG A 225 9.30 -18.65 -9.04
#